data_AF-A0A7V7DT90-F1
#
_entry.id   AF-A0A7V7DT90-F1
#
_cell.length_a   1.000
_cell.length_b   1.000
_cell.length_c   1.000
_cell.angle_alpha   90.00
_cell.angle_beta   90.00
_cell.angle_gamma   90.00
#
_symmetry.space_group_name_H-M   'P 1'
#
loop_
_entity.id
_entity.type
_entity.pdbx_description
1 polymer ?
#
loop_
_entity_poly.entity_id
_entity_poly.type
_entity_poly.pdbx_seq_one_letter_code
_entity_poly.pdbx_strand_id
1 'polypeptide(L)'
;AHPGLPDLMGFGRRKMDVSLEEIRDYVIYQVGALQAVACSQGFKLRHVKPHGALYNMAVANADIWEVFAQVLSLLDKDLILVALAGPNREALKEMAAKYSIRIAFEFFADRAYNPDGSLVSRSTPGAVLKDDGEVADRIVKLVHEGEATALDGTKIALKAETICVHGDNPHALSLVRRIREALTSSGIEVCPMGAFL
;
A
#
# COMPACT_ATOMS: atom_id res chain seq x y z
N ALA A 1 -9.72 5.42 1.46
CA ALA A 1 -9.14 6.72 1.81
C ALA A 1 -7.63 6.65 1.65
N HIS A 2 -7.02 7.78 1.30
CA HIS A 2 -5.57 7.88 1.14
C HIS A 2 -5.00 8.99 2.05
N PRO A 3 -5.12 8.86 3.39
CA PRO A 3 -4.77 9.94 4.31
C PRO A 3 -3.27 10.22 4.29
N GLY A 4 -2.90 11.49 4.33
CA GLY A 4 -1.51 11.96 4.35
C GLY A 4 -1.22 12.91 5.51
N LEU A 5 0.04 13.31 5.61
CA LEU A 5 0.45 14.43 6.47
C LEU A 5 -0.11 15.75 5.92
N PRO A 6 -0.33 16.78 6.76
CA PRO A 6 -0.87 18.07 6.36
C PRO A 6 0.19 18.94 5.63
N ASP A 7 0.71 18.42 4.52
CA ASP A 7 1.76 19.02 3.72
C ASP A 7 1.32 19.14 2.27
N LEU A 8 0.46 20.11 1.98
CA LEU A 8 -0.04 20.33 0.62
C LEU A 8 1.11 20.66 -0.36
N MET A 9 2.06 21.50 0.06
CA MET A 9 3.17 21.95 -0.80
C MET A 9 4.16 20.84 -1.13
N GLY A 10 4.46 19.96 -0.18
CA GLY A 10 5.30 18.78 -0.41
C GLY A 10 4.53 17.55 -0.86
N PHE A 11 3.24 17.69 -1.19
CA PHE A 11 2.37 16.60 -1.61
C PHE A 11 2.35 15.43 -0.60
N GLY A 12 2.46 15.72 0.70
CA GLY A 12 2.52 14.70 1.76
C GLY A 12 3.75 13.78 1.67
N ARG A 13 4.82 14.16 0.95
CA ARG A 13 6.02 13.34 0.74
C ARG A 13 7.20 13.71 1.65
N ARG A 14 7.07 14.75 2.48
CA ARG A 14 8.08 15.12 3.47
C ARG A 14 7.72 14.53 4.84
N LYS A 15 8.71 13.94 5.51
CA LYS A 15 8.55 13.52 6.90
C LYS A 15 8.30 14.77 7.76
N MET A 16 7.31 14.70 8.62
CA MET A 16 7.02 15.73 9.62
C MET A 16 7.19 15.12 11.01
N ASP A 17 7.63 15.93 11.96
CA ASP A 17 7.63 15.56 13.37
C ASP A 17 6.21 15.78 13.90
N VAL A 18 5.46 14.67 14.01
CA VAL A 18 4.06 14.65 14.46
C VAL A 18 3.90 13.50 15.43
N SER A 19 3.16 13.76 16.50
CA SER A 19 2.82 12.78 17.53
C SER A 19 1.83 11.73 17.01
N LEU A 20 1.76 10.59 17.70
CA LEU A 20 0.78 9.55 17.41
C LEU A 20 -0.67 10.05 17.56
N GLU A 21 -0.91 10.98 18.49
CA GLU A 21 -2.21 11.61 18.69
C GLU A 21 -2.59 12.50 17.50
N GLU A 22 -1.67 13.33 17.01
CA GLU A 22 -1.91 14.12 15.79
C GLU A 22 -2.16 13.22 14.58
N ILE A 23 -1.38 12.14 14.41
CA ILE A 23 -1.62 11.16 13.33
C ILE A 23 -3.02 10.57 13.45
N ARG A 24 -3.45 10.16 14.66
CA ARG A 24 -4.80 9.62 14.91
C ARG A 24 -5.86 10.61 14.43
N ASP A 25 -5.75 11.88 14.85
CA ASP A 25 -6.75 12.90 14.54
C ASP A 25 -6.74 13.23 13.04
N TYR A 26 -5.57 13.29 12.39
CA TYR A 26 -5.45 13.47 10.94
C TYR A 26 -6.10 12.32 10.16
N VAL A 27 -5.90 11.08 10.60
CA VAL A 27 -6.49 9.91 9.94
C VAL A 27 -8.00 9.89 10.13
N ILE A 28 -8.50 10.13 11.35
CA ILE A 28 -9.95 10.21 11.64
C ILE A 28 -10.61 11.26 10.75
N TYR A 29 -10.04 12.47 10.73
CA TYR A 29 -10.58 13.58 9.95
C TYR A 29 -10.65 13.25 8.46
N GLN A 30 -9.55 12.77 7.87
CA GLN A 30 -9.46 12.50 6.44
C GLN A 30 -10.31 11.29 6.01
N VAL A 31 -10.35 10.24 6.83
CA VAL A 31 -11.18 9.06 6.55
C VAL A 31 -12.66 9.42 6.66
N GLY A 32 -13.06 10.12 7.72
CA GLY A 32 -14.44 10.55 7.93
C GLY A 32 -14.94 11.50 6.83
N ALA A 33 -14.12 12.47 6.42
CA ALA A 33 -14.44 13.36 5.31
C ALA A 33 -14.74 12.58 4.01
N LEU A 34 -13.90 11.60 3.66
CA LEU A 34 -14.13 10.79 2.46
C LEU A 34 -15.29 9.80 2.63
N GLN A 35 -15.52 9.26 3.82
CA GLN A 35 -16.69 8.43 4.09
C GLN A 35 -17.99 9.21 3.84
N ALA A 36 -18.08 10.45 4.31
CA ALA A 36 -19.26 11.30 4.10
C ALA A 36 -19.50 11.58 2.60
N VAL A 37 -18.45 11.91 1.85
CA VAL A 37 -18.53 12.10 0.39
C VAL A 37 -18.93 10.82 -0.33
N ALA A 38 -18.36 9.67 0.01
CA ALA A 38 -18.73 8.39 -0.59
C ALA A 38 -20.20 8.06 -0.32
N CYS A 39 -20.64 8.23 0.93
CA CYS A 39 -22.01 7.97 1.36
C CYS A 39 -23.02 8.86 0.60
N SER A 40 -22.71 10.15 0.43
CA SER A 40 -23.59 11.07 -0.32
C SER A 40 -23.76 10.68 -1.80
N GLN A 41 -22.86 9.86 -2.34
CA GLN A 41 -22.88 9.34 -3.70
C GLN A 41 -23.38 7.88 -3.77
N GLY A 42 -23.88 7.31 -2.67
CA GLY A 42 -24.36 5.92 -2.60
C GLY A 42 -23.25 4.87 -2.56
N PHE A 43 -22.00 5.26 -2.28
CA PHE A 43 -20.86 4.35 -2.16
C PHE A 43 -20.46 4.15 -0.69
N LYS A 44 -19.88 2.98 -0.39
CA LYS A 44 -19.21 2.70 0.88
C LYS A 44 -17.70 2.70 0.67
N LEU A 45 -16.96 3.41 1.53
CA LEU A 45 -15.51 3.36 1.55
C LEU A 45 -15.03 1.95 1.89
N ARG A 46 -14.04 1.42 1.17
CA ARG A 46 -13.62 0.01 1.31
C ARG A 46 -12.28 -0.21 2.02
N HIS A 47 -11.35 0.72 1.87
CA HIS A 47 -9.99 0.53 2.39
C HIS A 47 -9.36 1.86 2.76
N VAL A 48 -8.30 1.81 3.57
CA VAL A 48 -7.45 2.95 3.93
C VAL A 48 -6.01 2.57 3.66
N LYS A 49 -5.32 3.40 2.87
CA LYS A 49 -3.89 3.26 2.57
C LYS A 49 -3.19 4.56 2.95
N PRO A 50 -2.23 4.60 3.88
CA PRO A 50 -1.51 5.84 4.17
C PRO A 50 -0.80 6.39 2.92
N HIS A 51 -0.67 7.71 2.82
CA HIS A 51 -0.01 8.37 1.69
C HIS A 51 1.46 8.68 1.99
N GLY A 52 2.32 8.56 0.97
CA GLY A 52 3.63 9.20 0.92
C GLY A 52 4.50 8.99 2.16
N ALA A 53 4.90 10.09 2.80
CA ALA A 53 5.75 10.04 3.98
C ALA A 53 5.06 9.36 5.17
N LEU A 54 3.74 9.49 5.33
CA LEU A 54 3.01 8.81 6.42
C LEU A 54 3.09 7.29 6.27
N TYR A 55 2.99 6.79 5.04
CA TYR A 55 3.17 5.35 4.76
C TYR A 55 4.57 4.88 5.13
N ASN A 56 5.61 5.61 4.70
CA ASN A 56 7.00 5.25 5.01
C ASN A 56 7.30 5.36 6.52
N MET A 57 6.72 6.35 7.21
CA MET A 57 6.81 6.47 8.65
C MET A 57 6.17 5.26 9.34
N ALA A 58 5.02 4.80 8.87
CA ALA A 58 4.37 3.61 9.41
C ALA A 58 5.21 2.35 9.17
N VAL A 59 5.79 2.17 7.98
CA VAL A 59 6.72 1.06 7.69
C VAL A 59 7.88 1.03 8.69
N ALA A 60 8.41 2.19 9.09
CA ALA A 60 9.53 2.31 10.02
C ALA A 60 9.12 2.32 11.51
N ASN A 61 7.84 2.51 11.84
CA ASN A 61 7.35 2.62 13.22
C ASN A 61 6.00 1.89 13.38
N ALA A 62 6.03 0.75 14.08
CA ALA A 62 4.85 -0.08 14.32
C ALA A 62 3.72 0.63 15.08
N ASP A 63 4.05 1.61 15.94
CA ASP A 63 3.04 2.34 16.71
C ASP A 63 2.11 3.16 15.81
N ILE A 64 2.58 3.58 14.63
CA ILE A 64 1.73 4.27 13.66
C ILE A 64 0.72 3.29 13.06
N TRP A 65 1.10 2.04 12.78
CA TRP A 65 0.14 1.02 12.32
C TRP A 65 -0.93 0.73 13.38
N GLU A 66 -0.54 0.69 14.66
CA GLU A 66 -1.46 0.56 15.79
C GLU A 66 -2.49 1.69 15.80
N VAL A 67 -2.06 2.94 15.56
CA VAL A 67 -2.97 4.09 15.42
C VAL A 67 -3.96 3.90 14.28
N PHE A 68 -3.50 3.45 13.10
CA PHE A 68 -4.41 3.16 11.99
C PHE A 68 -5.44 2.09 12.35
N ALA A 69 -5.01 1.01 13.00
CA ALA A 69 -5.91 -0.07 13.37
C ALA A 69 -6.94 0.34 14.43
N GLN A 70 -6.53 1.12 15.43
CA GLN A 70 -7.43 1.74 16.40
C GLN A 70 -8.48 2.59 15.69
N VAL A 71 -8.06 3.51 14.80
CA VAL A 71 -8.97 4.40 14.08
C VAL A 71 -9.96 3.61 13.23
N LEU A 72 -9.51 2.63 12.45
CA LEU A 72 -10.41 1.81 11.62
C LEU A 72 -11.40 1.01 12.48
N SER A 73 -10.96 0.46 13.62
CA SER A 73 -11.83 -0.29 14.52
C SER A 73 -12.96 0.56 15.12
N LEU A 74 -12.73 1.87 15.27
CA LEU A 74 -13.70 2.85 15.78
C LEU A 74 -14.63 3.38 14.68
N LEU A 75 -14.10 3.60 13.48
CA LEU A 75 -14.87 4.20 12.37
C LEU A 75 -15.73 3.19 11.61
N ASP A 76 -15.13 2.09 11.15
CA ASP A 76 -15.81 1.06 10.36
C ASP A 76 -14.91 -0.17 10.23
N LYS A 77 -15.27 -1.25 10.92
CA LYS A 77 -14.50 -2.52 10.93
C LYS A 77 -14.47 -3.23 9.58
N ASP A 78 -15.35 -2.84 8.65
CA ASP A 78 -15.31 -3.37 7.28
C ASP A 78 -14.20 -2.72 6.43
N LEU A 79 -13.57 -1.64 6.90
CA LEU A 79 -12.43 -1.04 6.20
C LEU A 79 -11.22 -1.97 6.23
N ILE A 80 -10.55 -2.07 5.09
CA ILE A 80 -9.31 -2.82 4.92
C ILE A 80 -8.13 -1.85 5.07
N LEU A 81 -7.22 -2.11 6.01
CA LEU A 81 -5.94 -1.40 6.09
C LEU A 81 -4.98 -1.93 5.03
N VAL A 82 -4.37 -1.06 4.22
CA VAL A 82 -3.35 -1.46 3.24
C VAL A 82 -1.97 -1.12 3.79
N ALA A 83 -1.15 -2.15 4.03
CA ALA A 83 0.20 -2.05 4.57
C ALA A 83 1.25 -2.63 3.60
N LEU A 84 2.54 -2.37 3.82
CA LEU A 84 3.60 -2.90 2.96
C LEU A 84 3.76 -4.40 3.16
N ALA A 85 3.78 -5.17 2.06
CA ALA A 85 4.18 -6.56 2.10
C ALA A 85 5.67 -6.68 2.46
N GLY A 86 6.00 -7.53 3.43
CA GLY A 86 7.37 -7.69 3.89
C GLY A 86 7.49 -8.56 5.14
N PRO A 87 8.68 -8.61 5.77
CA PRO A 87 8.96 -9.52 6.89
C PRO A 87 8.09 -9.28 8.12
N ASN A 88 7.57 -8.06 8.30
CA ASN A 88 6.70 -7.69 9.43
C ASN A 88 5.24 -8.17 9.28
N ARG A 89 4.92 -8.96 8.24
CA ARG A 89 3.57 -9.40 7.90
C ARG A 89 2.81 -10.04 9.07
N GLU A 90 3.42 -10.98 9.79
CA GLU A 90 2.71 -11.68 10.87
C GLU A 90 2.42 -10.76 12.07
N ALA A 91 3.37 -9.91 12.46
CA ALA A 91 3.14 -8.90 13.50
C ALA A 91 1.98 -7.94 13.13
N LEU A 92 1.90 -7.53 11.86
CA LEU A 92 0.79 -6.71 11.38
C LEU A 92 -0.55 -7.46 11.35
N LYS A 93 -0.55 -8.77 11.08
CA LYS A 93 -1.76 -9.60 11.18
C LYS A 93 -2.23 -9.78 12.62
N GLU A 94 -1.32 -9.97 13.57
CA GLU A 94 -1.64 -10.04 15.01
C GLU A 94 -2.25 -8.73 15.50
N MET A 95 -1.67 -7.60 15.11
CA MET A 95 -2.22 -6.27 15.39
C MET A 95 -3.61 -6.08 14.75
N ALA A 96 -3.79 -6.45 13.48
CA ALA A 96 -5.09 -6.38 12.83
C ALA A 96 -6.16 -7.23 13.55
N ALA A 97 -5.79 -8.44 13.99
CA ALA A 97 -6.66 -9.32 14.77
C ALA A 97 -7.04 -8.72 16.13
N LYS A 98 -6.08 -8.13 16.84
CA LYS A 98 -6.31 -7.42 18.12
C LYS A 98 -7.39 -6.34 18.01
N TYR A 99 -7.45 -5.62 16.89
CA TYR A 99 -8.44 -4.57 16.64
C TYR A 99 -9.66 -5.03 15.84
N SER A 100 -9.73 -6.30 15.47
CA SER A 100 -10.80 -6.86 14.62
C SER A 100 -10.97 -6.09 13.30
N ILE A 101 -9.86 -5.77 12.64
CA ILE A 101 -9.85 -5.12 11.32
C ILE A 101 -9.29 -6.08 10.25
N ARG A 102 -9.62 -5.83 8.99
CA ARG A 102 -8.99 -6.51 7.85
C ARG A 102 -7.73 -5.77 7.42
N ILE A 103 -6.73 -6.52 6.96
CA ILE A 103 -5.48 -5.97 6.43
C ILE A 103 -5.13 -6.62 5.09
N ALA A 104 -4.66 -5.81 4.15
CA ALA A 104 -4.11 -6.23 2.87
C ALA A 104 -2.64 -5.80 2.79
N PHE A 105 -1.81 -6.66 2.23
CA PHE A 105 -0.40 -6.37 2.01
C PHE A 105 -0.17 -5.97 0.56
N GLU A 106 0.51 -4.85 0.39
CA GLU A 106 0.74 -4.20 -0.89
C GLU A 106 2.13 -4.47 -1.42
N PHE A 107 2.19 -4.74 -2.72
CA PHE A 107 3.42 -4.76 -3.49
C PHE A 107 3.46 -3.57 -4.47
N PHE A 108 4.60 -2.90 -4.52
CA PHE A 108 4.90 -1.87 -5.52
C PHE A 108 5.55 -2.50 -6.76
N ALA A 109 4.87 -2.43 -7.88
CA ALA A 109 5.28 -3.05 -9.14
C ALA A 109 6.57 -2.44 -9.73
N ASP A 110 6.67 -1.13 -9.67
CA ASP A 110 7.68 -0.32 -10.34
C ASP A 110 8.79 0.14 -9.39
N ARG A 111 8.85 -0.38 -8.15
CA ARG A 111 9.83 0.05 -7.15
C ARG A 111 10.85 -1.04 -6.87
N ALA A 112 12.10 -0.63 -6.70
CA ALA A 112 13.14 -1.50 -6.17
C ALA A 112 12.99 -1.66 -4.65
N TYR A 113 13.40 -2.83 -4.16
CA TYR A 113 13.35 -3.21 -2.75
C TYR A 113 14.77 -3.33 -2.18
N ASN A 114 14.92 -2.95 -0.92
CA ASN A 114 16.09 -3.28 -0.12
C ASN A 114 15.97 -4.76 0.35
N PRO A 115 17.08 -5.41 0.74
CA PRO A 115 17.06 -6.80 1.24
C PRO A 115 16.13 -7.04 2.43
N ASP A 116 15.85 -6.00 3.23
CA ASP A 116 14.93 -6.04 4.36
C ASP A 116 13.43 -5.95 3.95
N GLY A 117 13.13 -5.89 2.65
CA GLY A 117 11.77 -5.74 2.13
C GLY A 117 11.23 -4.32 2.13
N SER A 118 11.99 -3.32 2.59
CA SER A 118 11.61 -1.91 2.46
C SER A 118 11.83 -1.40 1.03
N LEU A 119 11.20 -0.28 0.68
CA LEU A 119 11.38 0.32 -0.64
C LEU A 119 12.67 1.15 -0.70
N VAL A 120 13.43 1.01 -1.78
CA VAL A 120 14.60 1.84 -2.06
C VAL A 120 14.18 3.31 -2.17
N SER A 121 14.94 4.23 -1.56
CA SER A 121 14.67 5.67 -1.64
C SER A 121 14.55 6.13 -3.11
N ARG A 122 13.55 6.96 -3.41
CA ARG A 122 13.35 7.48 -4.78
C ARG A 122 14.55 8.28 -5.32
N SER A 123 15.39 8.82 -4.44
CA SER A 123 16.61 9.54 -4.82
C SER A 123 17.75 8.63 -5.29
N THR A 124 17.66 7.32 -5.04
CA THR A 124 18.69 6.36 -5.39
C THR A 124 18.55 5.95 -6.86
N PRO A 125 19.64 5.93 -7.66
CA PRO A 125 19.62 5.37 -9.00
C PRO A 125 19.07 3.94 -9.01
N GLY A 126 18.15 3.63 -9.92
CA GLY A 126 17.50 2.32 -10.01
C GLY A 126 16.33 2.09 -9.04
N ALA A 127 15.93 3.10 -8.25
CA ALA A 127 14.80 2.98 -7.32
C ALA A 127 13.43 2.76 -8.00
N VAL A 128 13.32 3.13 -9.28
CA VAL A 128 12.11 2.99 -10.09
C VAL A 128 12.46 2.24 -11.37
N LEU A 129 11.75 1.14 -11.62
CA LEU A 129 11.87 0.36 -12.85
C LEU A 129 11.18 1.11 -14.00
N LYS A 130 11.79 1.07 -15.19
CA LYS A 130 11.30 1.80 -16.37
C LYS A 130 10.77 0.90 -17.47
N ASP A 131 11.09 -0.39 -17.43
CA ASP A 131 10.66 -1.34 -18.45
C ASP A 131 9.31 -1.97 -18.07
N ASP A 132 8.28 -1.71 -18.89
CA ASP A 132 6.92 -2.19 -18.63
C ASP A 132 6.81 -3.72 -18.68
N GLY A 133 7.65 -4.38 -19.47
CA GLY A 133 7.70 -5.85 -19.56
C GLY A 133 8.25 -6.45 -18.28
N GLU A 134 9.38 -5.94 -17.81
CA GLU A 134 10.02 -6.35 -16.57
C GLU A 134 9.08 -6.18 -15.37
N VAL A 135 8.36 -5.05 -15.31
CA VAL A 135 7.39 -4.79 -14.23
C VAL A 135 6.22 -5.79 -14.26
N ALA A 136 5.68 -6.10 -15.44
CA ALA A 136 4.59 -7.06 -15.58
C ALA A 136 5.02 -8.49 -15.22
N ASP A 137 6.17 -8.93 -15.71
CA ASP A 137 6.72 -10.26 -15.42
C ASP A 137 7.02 -10.44 -13.93
N ARG A 138 7.55 -9.39 -13.30
CA ARG A 138 7.81 -9.36 -11.85
C ARG A 138 6.54 -9.53 -11.03
N ILE A 139 5.44 -8.92 -11.45
CA ILE A 139 4.14 -9.06 -10.81
C ILE A 139 3.63 -10.51 -10.93
N VAL A 140 3.64 -11.08 -12.13
CA VAL A 140 3.18 -12.46 -12.35
C VAL A 140 4.00 -13.43 -11.51
N LYS A 141 5.33 -13.25 -11.50
CA LYS A 141 6.24 -14.03 -10.68
C LYS A 141 5.92 -13.91 -9.19
N LEU A 142 5.69 -12.70 -8.69
CA LEU A 142 5.32 -12.48 -7.30
C LEU A 142 4.05 -13.24 -6.90
N VAL A 143 3.00 -13.18 -7.75
CA VAL A 143 1.72 -13.84 -7.44
C VAL A 143 1.87 -15.36 -7.40
N HIS A 144 2.68 -15.95 -8.28
CA HIS A 144 2.89 -17.39 -8.32
C HIS A 144 3.89 -17.91 -7.27
N GLU A 145 5.00 -17.20 -7.07
CA GLU A 145 6.13 -17.67 -6.26
C GLU A 145 6.13 -17.10 -4.84
N GLY A 146 5.49 -15.95 -4.61
CA GLY A 146 5.55 -15.25 -3.32
C GLY A 146 6.93 -14.72 -2.98
N GLU A 147 7.71 -14.31 -3.98
CA GLU A 147 9.07 -13.80 -3.86
C GLU A 147 9.28 -12.54 -4.71
N ALA A 148 10.08 -11.60 -4.21
CA ALA A 148 10.57 -10.44 -4.95
C ALA A 148 12.10 -10.37 -4.94
N THR A 149 12.71 -9.83 -5.98
CA THR A 149 14.16 -9.59 -6.04
C THR A 149 14.49 -8.15 -5.57
N ALA A 150 15.41 -8.03 -4.61
CA ALA A 150 15.97 -6.78 -4.14
C ALA A 150 16.91 -6.15 -5.17
N LEU A 151 17.28 -4.88 -4.97
CA LEU A 151 18.21 -4.16 -5.85
C LEU A 151 19.60 -4.82 -5.95
N ASP A 152 20.04 -5.51 -4.90
CA ASP A 152 21.32 -6.21 -4.86
C ASP A 152 21.25 -7.68 -5.34
N GLY A 153 20.07 -8.13 -5.81
CA GLY A 153 19.82 -9.50 -6.23
C GLY A 153 19.32 -10.43 -5.12
N THR A 154 19.21 -9.96 -3.87
CA THR A 154 18.66 -10.77 -2.76
C THR A 154 17.21 -11.18 -3.05
N LYS A 155 16.87 -12.44 -2.76
CA LYS A 155 15.50 -12.94 -2.84
C LYS A 155 14.77 -12.67 -1.54
N ILE A 156 13.61 -12.01 -1.63
CA ILE A 156 12.78 -11.61 -0.49
C ILE A 156 11.47 -12.38 -0.56
N ALA A 157 11.18 -13.19 0.46
CA ALA A 157 9.85 -13.78 0.60
C ALA A 157 8.83 -12.66 0.84
N LEU A 158 7.91 -12.48 -0.12
CA LEU A 158 6.98 -11.36 -0.15
C LEU A 158 5.65 -11.84 -0.72
N LYS A 159 4.61 -11.83 0.11
CA LYS A 159 3.23 -12.12 -0.30
C LYS A 159 2.40 -10.87 -0.22
N ALA A 160 1.69 -10.57 -1.30
CA ALA A 160 0.86 -9.38 -1.42
C ALA A 160 -0.54 -9.75 -1.96
N GLU A 161 -1.54 -9.03 -1.45
CA GLU A 161 -2.93 -9.13 -1.89
C GLU A 161 -3.31 -7.99 -2.85
N THR A 162 -2.51 -6.94 -2.92
CA THR A 162 -2.75 -5.81 -3.82
C THR A 162 -1.47 -5.30 -4.44
N ILE A 163 -1.57 -4.80 -5.66
CA ILE A 163 -0.43 -4.26 -6.42
C ILE A 163 -0.66 -2.78 -6.62
N CYS A 164 0.28 -1.96 -6.16
CA CYS A 164 0.29 -0.53 -6.41
C CYS A 164 0.75 -0.26 -7.85
N VAL A 165 -0.08 0.45 -8.59
CA VAL A 165 0.27 1.05 -9.89
C VAL A 165 0.16 2.57 -9.76
N HIS A 166 1.11 3.30 -10.34
CA HIS A 166 1.08 4.76 -10.39
C HIS A 166 0.30 5.23 -11.61
N GLY A 167 -0.25 6.45 -11.56
CA GLY A 167 -1.04 7.06 -12.65
C GLY A 167 -0.49 8.40 -13.13
N ASP A 168 0.78 8.70 -12.79
CA ASP A 168 1.31 10.06 -12.79
C ASP A 168 1.67 10.59 -14.21
N ASN A 169 1.67 9.72 -15.23
CA ASN A 169 2.04 10.10 -16.60
C ASN A 169 1.31 9.24 -17.66
N PRO A 170 1.27 9.64 -18.95
CA PRO A 170 0.59 8.86 -19.99
C PRO A 170 1.11 7.43 -20.18
N HIS A 171 2.39 7.18 -19.88
CA HIS A 171 3.00 5.85 -19.92
C HIS A 171 2.47 4.92 -18.81
N ALA A 172 1.91 5.47 -17.74
CA ALA A 172 1.25 4.66 -16.71
C ALA A 172 0.08 3.84 -17.27
N LEU A 173 -0.65 4.37 -18.26
CA LEU A 173 -1.78 3.65 -18.85
C LEU A 173 -1.32 2.43 -19.66
N SER A 174 -0.22 2.54 -20.41
CA SER A 174 0.34 1.39 -21.15
C SER A 174 0.81 0.31 -20.17
N LEU A 175 1.51 0.71 -19.11
CA LEU A 175 1.96 -0.20 -18.06
C LEU A 175 0.79 -0.94 -17.41
N VAL A 176 -0.26 -0.22 -16.98
CA VAL A 176 -1.42 -0.83 -16.31
C VAL A 176 -2.16 -1.81 -17.22
N ARG A 177 -2.30 -1.50 -18.52
CA ARG A 177 -2.88 -2.43 -19.50
C ARG A 177 -2.05 -3.69 -19.61
N ARG A 178 -0.73 -3.54 -19.76
CA ARG A 178 0.20 -4.67 -19.88
C ARG A 178 0.21 -5.55 -18.63
N ILE A 179 0.22 -4.95 -17.45
CA ILE A 179 0.09 -5.67 -16.17
C ILE A 179 -1.19 -6.48 -16.14
N ARG A 180 -2.32 -5.87 -16.50
CA ARG A 180 -3.62 -6.56 -16.49
C ARG A 180 -3.65 -7.71 -17.48
N GLU A 181 -3.18 -7.50 -18.71
CA GLU A 181 -3.08 -8.53 -19.74
C GLU A 181 -2.20 -9.70 -19.29
N ALA A 182 -1.02 -9.42 -18.74
CA ALA A 182 -0.11 -10.43 -18.21
C ALA A 182 -0.76 -11.27 -17.10
N LEU A 183 -1.36 -10.63 -16.09
CA LEU A 183 -2.08 -11.32 -15.02
C LEU A 183 -3.19 -12.23 -15.58
N THR A 184 -4.06 -11.70 -16.44
CA THR A 184 -5.16 -12.48 -17.00
C THR A 184 -4.70 -13.63 -17.90
N SER A 185 -3.62 -13.42 -18.68
CA SER A 185 -3.07 -14.46 -19.57
C SER A 185 -2.38 -15.58 -18.78
N SER A 186 -1.91 -15.27 -17.57
CA SER A 186 -1.39 -16.25 -16.61
C SER A 186 -2.48 -16.90 -15.73
N GLY A 187 -3.76 -16.65 -16.03
CA GLY A 187 -4.89 -17.23 -15.30
C GLY A 187 -5.12 -16.61 -13.92
N ILE A 188 -4.59 -15.41 -13.66
CA ILE A 188 -4.78 -14.68 -12.41
C ILE A 188 -5.97 -13.73 -12.56
N GLU A 189 -6.97 -13.89 -11.71
CA GLU A 189 -8.13 -13.00 -11.64
C GLU A 189 -7.77 -11.66 -10.98
N VAL A 190 -8.21 -10.56 -11.58
CA VAL A 190 -8.08 -9.21 -11.00
C VAL A 190 -9.42 -8.78 -10.42
N CYS A 191 -9.53 -8.79 -9.10
CA CYS A 191 -10.74 -8.41 -8.38
C CYS A 191 -10.45 -7.43 -7.21
N PRO A 192 -11.47 -6.73 -6.69
CA PRO A 192 -11.30 -5.87 -5.52
C PRO A 192 -10.91 -6.67 -4.27
N MET A 193 -10.02 -6.13 -3.43
CA MET A 193 -9.55 -6.75 -2.18
C MET A 193 -10.69 -7.34 -1.31
N GLY A 194 -11.80 -6.62 -1.17
CA GLY A 194 -12.92 -7.06 -0.34
C GLY A 194 -13.72 -8.26 -0.88
N ALA A 195 -13.39 -8.78 -2.06
CA ALA A 195 -13.99 -9.99 -2.60
C ALA A 195 -13.33 -11.28 -2.08
N PHE A 196 -12.09 -11.18 -1.56
CA PHE A 196 -11.31 -12.35 -1.11
C PHE A 196 -10.64 -12.18 0.26
N LEU A 197 -10.66 -10.98 0.86
CA LEU A 197 -10.26 -10.70 2.25
C LEU A 197 -11.47 -10.69 3.19
#